data_AF-A0A3D1ABA6-F1
#
_entry.id   AF-A0A3D1ABA6-F1
#
_cell.length_a   1.000
_cell.length_b   1.000
_cell.length_c   1.000
_cell.angle_alpha   90.00
_cell.angle_beta   90.00
_cell.angle_gamma   90.00
#
_symmetry.space_group_name_H-M   'P 1'
#
loop_
_entity.id
_entity.type
_entity.pdbx_description
1 polymer ?
#
loop_
_entity_poly.entity_id
_entity_poly.type
_entity_poly.pdbx_seq_one_letter_code
_entity_poly.pdbx_strand_id
1 'polypeptide(L)' 'MLKVVVFSVIILLVCLVLFCVKIIIKKNGRFPNTHVGGNPALGRKGIKCAQAQDFEAGIQLNLFERLQKDF' A
#
# COMPACT_ATOMS: atom_id res chain seq x y z
N MET A 1 -2.99 36.96 -24.49
CA MET A 1 -3.61 36.41 -23.27
C MET A 1 -4.38 35.13 -23.56
N LEU A 2 -5.46 35.17 -24.36
CA LEU A 2 -6.28 33.98 -24.66
C LEU A 2 -5.48 32.80 -25.26
N LYS A 3 -4.53 33.05 -26.17
CA LYS A 3 -3.67 32.00 -26.74
C LYS A 3 -2.87 31.22 -25.68
N VAL A 4 -2.36 31.91 -24.66
CA VAL A 4 -1.57 31.30 -23.58
C VAL A 4 -2.47 30.44 -22.70
N VAL A 5 -3.68 30.92 -22.40
CA VAL A 5 -4.67 30.18 -21.61
C VAL A 5 -5.11 28.90 -22.34
N VAL A 6 -5.35 28.99 -23.65
CA VAL A 6 -5.72 27.80 -24.46
C VAL A 6 -4.58 26.77 -24.46
N PHE A 7 -3.33 27.22 -24.66
CA PHE A 7 -2.18 26.33 -24.62
C PHE A 7 -2.00 25.68 -23.23
N SER A 8 -2.13 26.44 -22.14
CA SER A 8 -1.98 25.88 -20.80
C SER A 8 -3.05 24.85 -20.47
N VAL A 9 -4.30 25.07 -20.89
CA VAL A 9 -5.40 24.11 -20.69
C VAL A 9 -5.14 22.81 -21.46
N ILE A 10 -4.68 22.90 -22.72
CA ILE A 10 -4.33 21.73 -23.52
C ILE A 10 -3.22 20.91 -22.85
N ILE A 11 -2.17 21.57 -22.36
CA ILE A 11 -1.06 20.91 -21.67
C ILE A 11 -1.55 20.19 -20.41
N LEU A 12 -2.38 20.85 -19.58
CA LEU A 12 -2.95 20.24 -18.37
C LEU A 12 -3.79 19.00 -18.69
N LEU A 13 -4.61 19.04 -19.74
CA LEU A 13 -5.40 17.89 -20.18
C LEU A 13 -4.50 16.72 -20.58
N VAL A 14 -3.44 16.98 -21.34
CA VAL A 14 -2.47 15.94 -21.72
C VAL A 14 -1.79 15.35 -20.49
N CYS A 15 -1.38 16.17 -19.53
CA CYS A 15 -0.78 15.69 -18.27
C CYS A 15 -1.71 14.77 -17.48
N LEU A 16 -3.00 15.14 -17.36
CA LEU A 16 -3.99 14.32 -16.65
C LEU A 16 -4.22 12.98 -17.35
N VAL A 17 -4.31 12.98 -18.67
CA VAL A 17 -4.43 11.74 -19.46
C VAL A 17 -3.21 10.86 -19.22
N LEU A 18 -1.99 11.40 -19.36
CA LEU A 18 -0.74 10.68 -19.17
C LEU A 18 -0.59 10.09 -17.76
N PHE A 19 -1.03 10.82 -16.72
CA PHE A 19 -1.00 10.34 -15.33
C PHE A 19 -1.89 9.09 -15.13
N CYS A 20 -3.01 9.02 -15.84
CA CYS A 20 -3.99 7.94 -15.73
C CYS A 20 -3.76 6.79 -16.73
N VAL A 21 -2.79 6.90 -17.66
CA VAL A 21 -2.52 5.87 -18.70
C VAL A 21 -2.39 4.46 -18.13
N LYS A 22 -1.64 4.29 -17.03
CA LYS A 22 -1.44 2.96 -16.42
C LYS A 22 -2.73 2.36 -15.83
N ILE A 23 -3.66 3.20 -15.39
CA ILE A 23 -4.94 2.78 -14.82
C ILE A 23 -5.90 2.42 -15.95
N ILE A 24 -5.94 3.20 -17.02
CA ILE A 24 -6.84 3.01 -18.17
C ILE A 24 -6.42 1.82 -19.04
N ILE A 25 -5.11 1.59 -19.25
CA ILE A 25 -4.62 0.51 -20.13
C ILE A 25 -4.69 -0.88 -19.46
N LYS A 26 -4.54 -0.96 -18.14
CA LYS A 26 -4.60 -2.25 -17.43
C LYS A 26 -6.06 -2.69 -17.27
N LYS A 27 -6.40 -3.89 -17.74
CA LYS A 27 -7.74 -4.53 -17.65
C LYS A 27 -8.32 -4.58 -16.21
N ASN A 28 -7.48 -4.42 -15.18
CA ASN A 28 -7.86 -4.26 -13.76
C ASN A 28 -7.01 -3.16 -13.10
N GLY A 29 -6.83 -2.01 -13.76
CA GLY A 29 -6.07 -0.88 -13.23
C GLY A 29 -6.68 -0.37 -11.93
N ARG A 30 -6.06 -0.72 -10.81
CA ARG A 30 -6.35 -0.16 -9.50
C ARG A 30 -5.09 0.53 -8.99
N PHE A 31 -5.26 1.56 -8.18
CA PHE A 31 -4.14 2.05 -7.40
C PHE A 31 -3.60 0.88 -6.55
N PRO A 32 -2.27 0.68 -6.51
CA PRO A 32 -1.70 -0.35 -5.66
C PRO A 32 -2.10 -0.08 -4.21
N ASN A 33 -2.50 -1.13 -3.49
CA ASN A 33 -2.74 -1.03 -2.06
C ASN A 33 -1.41 -0.67 -1.37
N THR A 34 -1.29 0.58 -0.92
CA THR A 34 -0.13 1.07 -0.15
C THR A 34 -0.20 0.65 1.33
N HIS A 35 -1.33 0.08 1.75
CA HIS A 35 -1.48 -0.45 3.09
C HIS A 35 -0.72 -1.76 3.26
N VAL A 36 0.16 -1.83 4.27
CA VAL A 36 1.01 -3.01 4.57
C VAL A 36 0.16 -4.27 4.73
N GLY A 37 -0.94 -4.19 5.49
CA GLY A 37 -1.82 -5.33 5.74
C GLY A 37 -2.65 -5.78 4.54
N GLY A 38 -2.83 -4.92 3.52
CA GLY A 38 -3.57 -5.24 2.30
C GLY A 38 -2.68 -5.76 1.16
N ASN A 39 -1.37 -5.83 1.37
CA ASN A 39 -0.42 -6.22 0.33
C ASN A 39 -0.08 -7.72 0.42
N PRO A 40 -0.55 -8.56 -0.53
CA PRO A 40 -0.29 -10.00 -0.50
C PRO A 40 1.20 -10.33 -0.62
N ALA A 41 2.01 -9.48 -1.25
CA ALA A 41 3.45 -9.69 -1.35
C ALA A 41 4.17 -9.49 0.00
N LEU A 42 3.72 -8.53 0.82
CA LEU A 42 4.25 -8.31 2.17
C LEU A 42 3.72 -9.36 3.15
N GLY A 43 2.45 -9.75 3.02
CA GLY A 43 1.86 -10.84 3.78
C GLY A 43 2.61 -12.16 3.58
N ARG A 44 2.99 -12.51 2.34
CA ARG A 44 3.82 -13.69 2.04
C ARG A 44 5.22 -13.63 2.68
N LYS A 45 5.74 -12.44 2.97
CA LYS A 45 7.02 -12.25 3.68
C LYS A 45 6.86 -12.21 5.20
N GLY A 46 5.63 -12.36 5.73
CA GLY A 46 5.35 -12.25 7.17
C GLY A 46 5.41 -10.82 7.71
N ILE A 47 5.48 -9.81 6.84
CA ILE A 47 5.55 -8.40 7.25
C ILE A 47 4.13 -7.90 7.53
N LYS A 48 3.89 -7.46 8.76
CA LYS A 48 2.61 -6.93 9.24
C LYS A 48 2.78 -5.47 9.69
N CYS A 49 1.67 -4.76 9.93
CA CYS A 49 1.75 -3.42 10.52
C CYS A 49 2.23 -3.51 11.98
N ALA A 50 2.88 -2.46 12.48
CA ALA A 50 3.41 -2.41 13.83
C ALA A 50 2.35 -2.81 14.88
N GLN A 51 1.15 -2.25 14.79
CA GLN A 51 0.03 -2.58 15.70
C GLN A 51 -0.35 -4.07 15.69
N ALA A 52 -0.35 -4.73 14.53
CA ALA A 52 -0.63 -6.16 14.46
C ALA A 52 0.53 -7.00 15.03
N GLN A 53 1.77 -6.55 14.83
CA GLN A 53 2.95 -7.19 15.41
C GLN A 53 2.96 -7.05 16.95
N ASP A 54 2.61 -5.86 17.46
CA ASP A 54 2.52 -5.58 18.90
C ASP A 54 1.43 -6.44 19.56
N PHE A 55 0.26 -6.56 18.93
CA PHE A 55 -0.81 -7.43 19.41
C PHE A 55 -0.41 -8.91 19.43
N GLU A 56 0.24 -9.39 18.36
CA GLU A 56 0.75 -10.77 18.30
C GLU A 56 1.85 -11.04 19.33
N ALA A 57 2.73 -10.06 19.57
CA ALA A 57 3.74 -10.13 20.63
C ALA A 57 3.11 -10.20 22.01
N GLY A 58 1.97 -9.51 22.24
CA GLY A 58 1.22 -9.58 23.49
C GLY A 58 0.50 -10.90 23.74
N ILE A 59 0.19 -11.68 22.69
CA ILE A 59 -0.43 -13.01 22.81
C ILE A 59 0.63 -14.12 22.98
N GLN A 60 1.85 -13.91 22.46
CA GLN A 60 2.92 -14.91 22.55
C GLN A 60 3.38 -15.11 24.00
N LEU A 61 3.43 -16.37 24.44
CA LEU A 61 4.02 -16.73 25.73
C LEU A 61 5.47 -16.27 25.78
N ASN A 62 5.80 -15.54 26.85
CA ASN A 62 7.16 -15.13 27.12
C ASN A 62 8.04 -16.36 27.41
N LEU A 63 9.36 -16.19 27.28
CA LEU A 63 10.33 -17.28 27.51
C LEU A 63 10.12 -17.95 28.88
N PHE A 64 9.84 -17.14 29.91
CA PHE A 64 9.57 -17.62 31.27
C PHE A 64 8.32 -18.50 31.35
N GLU A 65 7.24 -18.10 30.68
CA GLU A 65 6.00 -18.89 30.67
C GLU A 65 6.16 -20.21 29.90
N ARG A 66 6.99 -20.22 28.84
CA ARG A 66 7.34 -21.45 28.12
C ARG A 66 8.15 -22.40 29.00
N LEU A 67 9.17 -21.89 29.68
CA LEU A 67 9.99 -22.68 30.60
C LEU A 67 9.13 -23.31 31.71
N GLN A 68 8.20 -22.55 32.31
CA GLN A 68 7.35 -23.06 33.39
C GLN A 68 6.36 -24.14 32.94
N LYS A 69 6.04 -24.21 31.65
CA LYS A 69 5.14 -25.23 31.08
C LYS A 69 5.83 -26.58 30.86
N ASP A 70 7.15 -26.57 30.69
CA ASP A 70 7.94 -27.77 30.39
C ASP A 70 8.34 -28.56 31.66
N PHE A 71 8.15 -27.98 32.85
CA PHE A 71 8.31 -28.62 34.17
C PHE A 71 6.98 -29.06 34.76
#